data_AF-Q1W4A8-F1
#
_entry.id   AF-Q1W4A8-F1
#
_cell.length_a   1.000
_cell.length_b   1.000
_cell.length_c   1.000
_cell.angle_alpha   90.00
_cell.angle_beta   90.00
_cell.angle_gamma   90.00
#
_symmetry.space_group_name_H-M   'P 1'
#
loop_
_entity.id
_entity.type
_entity.pdbx_description
1 polymer ?
#
loop_
_entity_poly.entity_id
_entity_poly.type
_entity_poly.pdbx_seq_one_letter_code
_entity_poly.pdbx_strand_id
1 'polypeptide(L)'
;AMDPQQRLFLEHSWKALEDAAINPMTLSSSKCGVYVGATHGDYIRSMDTIDEPSAFWSNASSVLASRISYFLDLKGPALAVDTACSSSLVAIDIGCKSLQHGETDLVIAGGVTIFTTSDFYKPSSRAGMLSPTGQCYTFDKRADGFVPGEGVGVVIMKRLQDAQRDGDQIYGVIKGILSNQDGTTNGITAPSVISQKNLETELYRKYNIDPDVISYVETHGTGT
;
A
#
# COMPACT_ATOMS: atom_id res chain seq x y z
N ALA A 1 21.54 9.66 6.26
CA ALA A 1 20.86 9.78 4.95
C ALA A 1 19.37 9.39 5.09
N MET A 2 18.53 9.41 4.06
CA MET A 2 17.12 8.96 4.18
C MET A 2 16.62 8.38 2.86
N ASP A 3 16.06 7.17 2.88
CA ASP A 3 15.45 6.51 1.72
C ASP A 3 14.44 7.46 1.05
N PRO A 4 14.52 7.69 -0.29
CA PRO A 4 13.50 8.40 -1.05
C PRO A 4 12.07 7.97 -0.74
N GLN A 5 11.83 6.69 -0.46
CA GLN A 5 10.52 6.19 -0.08
C GLN A 5 9.99 6.87 1.20
N GLN A 6 10.85 7.08 2.20
CA GLN A 6 10.47 7.76 3.45
C GLN A 6 10.18 9.25 3.21
N ARG A 7 10.96 9.90 2.34
CA ARG A 7 10.77 11.31 1.96
C ARG A 7 9.45 11.51 1.24
N LEU A 8 9.27 10.77 0.15
CA LEU A 8 8.10 10.93 -0.72
C LEU A 8 6.82 10.51 0.00
N PHE A 9 6.83 9.43 0.78
CA PHE A 9 5.62 9.05 1.52
C PHE A 9 5.22 10.08 2.58
N LEU A 10 6.18 10.75 3.24
CA LEU A 10 5.90 11.86 4.15
C LEU A 10 5.25 13.05 3.40
N GLU A 11 5.81 13.46 2.26
CA GLU A 11 5.25 14.54 1.44
C GLU A 11 3.85 14.20 0.92
N HIS A 12 3.63 12.96 0.46
CA HIS A 12 2.32 12.53 -0.04
C HIS A 12 1.30 12.34 1.09
N SER A 13 1.74 11.99 2.30
CA SER A 13 0.86 11.97 3.48
C SER A 13 0.40 13.38 3.85
N TRP A 14 1.32 14.35 3.78
CA TRP A 14 0.97 15.76 3.99
C TRP A 14 -0.03 16.26 2.94
N LYS A 15 0.26 16.04 1.65
CA LYS A 15 -0.64 16.41 0.55
C LYS A 15 -2.02 15.75 0.65
N ALA A 16 -2.08 14.50 1.09
CA ALA A 16 -3.35 13.80 1.27
C ALA A 16 -4.18 14.38 2.43
N LEU A 17 -3.54 14.83 3.51
CA LEU A 17 -4.23 15.56 4.59
C LEU A 17 -4.75 16.92 4.12
N GLU A 18 -3.96 17.66 3.35
CA GLU A 18 -4.38 18.92 2.73
C GLU A 18 -5.56 18.72 1.77
N ASP A 19 -5.51 17.69 0.93
CA ASP A 19 -6.59 17.33 0.01
C ASP A 19 -7.88 16.94 0.76
N ALA A 20 -7.75 16.26 1.90
CA ALA A 20 -8.86 15.96 2.80
C ALA A 20 -9.35 17.17 3.62
N ALA A 21 -8.77 18.37 3.42
CA ALA A 21 -9.03 19.59 4.18
C ALA A 21 -8.81 19.45 5.70
N ILE A 22 -7.93 18.54 6.12
CA ILE A 22 -7.56 18.33 7.52
C ILE A 22 -6.28 19.10 7.80
N ASN A 23 -6.32 20.02 8.77
CA ASN A 23 -5.12 20.70 9.23
C ASN A 23 -4.18 19.68 9.93
N PRO A 24 -2.98 19.37 9.40
CA PRO A 24 -2.11 18.37 10.02
C PRO A 24 -1.71 18.74 11.46
N MET A 25 -1.64 20.04 11.77
CA MET A 25 -1.26 20.52 13.09
C MET A 25 -2.30 20.23 14.17
N THR A 26 -3.57 20.00 13.80
CA THR A 26 -4.62 19.62 14.75
C THR A 26 -4.62 18.13 15.09
N LEU A 27 -3.78 17.33 14.42
CA LEU A 27 -3.67 15.89 14.64
C LEU A 27 -2.69 15.50 15.76
N SER A 28 -1.95 16.45 16.32
CA SER A 28 -1.06 16.19 17.45
C SER A 28 -1.82 15.52 18.60
N SER A 29 -1.23 14.45 19.12
CA SER A 29 -1.78 13.58 20.17
C SER A 29 -3.10 12.87 19.81
N SER A 30 -3.55 12.89 18.55
CA SER A 30 -4.74 12.19 18.09
C SER A 30 -4.52 10.69 17.89
N LYS A 31 -5.61 9.91 17.91
CA LYS A 31 -5.63 8.48 17.52
C LYS A 31 -5.63 8.29 16.00
N CYS A 32 -4.73 9.00 15.30
CA CYS A 32 -4.50 8.81 13.88
C CYS A 32 -3.52 7.66 13.66
N GLY A 33 -3.91 6.64 12.89
CA GLY A 33 -3.02 5.54 12.50
C GLY A 33 -2.32 5.78 11.16
N VAL A 34 -1.16 5.15 10.98
CA VAL A 34 -0.36 5.17 9.74
C VAL A 34 -0.12 3.74 9.29
N TYR A 35 -0.58 3.37 8.09
CA TYR A 35 -0.46 2.02 7.54
C TYR A 35 0.11 2.10 6.12
N VAL A 36 1.34 1.62 5.93
CA VAL A 36 2.02 1.76 4.64
C VAL A 36 2.44 0.41 4.09
N GLY A 37 2.04 0.14 2.85
CA GLY A 37 2.58 -0.94 2.05
C GLY A 37 3.93 -0.54 1.45
N ALA A 38 5.02 -1.15 1.90
CA ALA A 38 6.35 -0.85 1.39
C ALA A 38 7.28 -2.05 1.55
N THR A 39 8.02 -2.36 0.49
CA THR A 39 9.16 -3.28 0.57
C THR A 39 10.38 -2.56 1.13
N HIS A 40 11.38 -3.31 1.58
CA HIS A 40 12.65 -2.71 1.96
C HIS A 40 13.29 -2.00 0.77
N GLY A 41 13.70 -0.74 0.95
CA GLY A 41 14.39 0.03 -0.09
C GLY A 41 15.81 -0.49 -0.35
N ASP A 42 16.29 -0.27 -1.57
CA ASP A 42 17.66 -0.61 -1.96
C ASP A 42 18.62 0.58 -1.82
N TYR A 43 18.15 1.72 -1.29
CA TYR A 43 18.91 2.97 -1.22
C TYR A 43 20.17 2.87 -0.39
N ILE A 44 20.20 2.02 0.65
CA ILE A 44 21.42 1.75 1.43
C ILE A 44 22.60 1.29 0.57
N ARG A 45 22.33 0.61 -0.55
CA ARG A 45 23.38 0.08 -1.45
C ARG A 45 24.04 1.16 -2.30
N SER A 46 23.38 2.32 -2.42
CA SER A 46 23.91 3.49 -3.09
C SER A 46 24.66 4.45 -2.14
N MET A 47 24.70 4.14 -0.84
CA MET A 47 25.36 4.99 0.15
C MET A 47 26.81 4.56 0.37
N ASP A 48 27.72 5.53 0.35
CA ASP A 48 29.13 5.34 0.78
C ASP A 48 29.29 5.33 2.32
N THR A 49 28.19 5.53 3.07
CA THR A 49 28.19 5.76 4.53
C THR A 49 27.53 4.63 5.32
N ILE A 50 27.68 3.38 4.88
CA ILE A 50 27.06 2.19 5.51
C ILE A 50 27.46 2.06 7.00
N ASP A 51 28.63 2.58 7.39
CA ASP A 51 29.17 2.50 8.74
C ASP A 51 28.58 3.54 9.72
N GLU A 52 27.72 4.47 9.26
CA GLU A 52 27.04 5.37 10.19
C GLU A 52 25.84 4.69 10.88
N PRO A 53 25.67 4.86 12.20
CA PRO A 53 24.48 4.36 12.91
C PRO A 53 23.14 4.87 12.33
N SER A 54 23.18 6.03 11.65
CA SER A 54 22.03 6.61 10.96
C SER A 54 21.58 5.78 9.76
N ALA A 55 22.46 5.01 9.12
CA ALA A 55 22.19 4.25 7.90
C ALA A 55 21.14 3.15 8.12
N PHE A 56 21.14 2.52 9.30
CA PHE A 56 20.16 1.48 9.66
C PHE A 56 18.72 2.00 9.64
N TRP A 57 18.47 3.15 10.27
CA TRP A 57 17.14 3.78 10.30
C TRP A 57 16.76 4.42 8.97
N SER A 58 17.75 4.78 8.17
CA SER A 58 17.56 5.47 6.90
C SER A 58 16.75 4.66 5.88
N ASN A 59 16.73 3.33 5.99
CA ASN A 59 16.08 2.41 5.04
C ASN A 59 15.07 1.46 5.68
N ALA A 60 14.92 1.49 7.01
CA ALA A 60 13.99 0.62 7.69
C ALA A 60 12.53 0.98 7.36
N SER A 61 11.75 0.04 6.83
CA SER A 61 10.33 0.26 6.51
C SER A 61 9.51 0.60 7.75
N SER A 62 9.88 0.09 8.94
CA SER A 62 9.25 0.48 10.21
C SER A 62 9.44 1.97 10.53
N VAL A 63 10.60 2.54 10.19
CA VAL A 63 10.86 3.98 10.33
C VAL A 63 10.05 4.76 9.30
N LEU A 64 9.80 4.20 8.11
CA LEU A 64 8.93 4.82 7.11
C LEU A 64 7.57 5.17 7.72
N ALA A 65 6.85 4.19 8.30
CA ALA A 65 5.57 4.45 8.97
C ALA A 65 5.71 5.36 10.20
N SER A 66 6.68 5.06 11.06
CA SER A 66 6.86 5.76 12.33
C SER A 66 7.24 7.23 12.16
N ARG A 67 7.88 7.60 11.05
CA ARG A 67 8.33 8.96 10.78
C ARG A 67 7.16 9.93 10.60
N ILE A 68 6.06 9.49 9.98
CA ILE A 68 4.83 10.30 9.86
C ILE A 68 4.23 10.51 11.24
N SER A 69 4.09 9.43 12.02
CA SER A 69 3.59 9.52 13.39
C SER A 69 4.45 10.41 14.29
N TYR A 70 5.78 10.31 14.16
CA TYR A 70 6.71 11.16 14.89
C TYR A 70 6.58 12.63 14.49
N PHE A 71 6.53 12.92 13.19
CA PHE A 71 6.49 14.29 12.68
C PHE A 71 5.19 15.02 13.05
N LEU A 72 4.05 14.32 13.03
CA LEU A 72 2.73 14.88 13.33
C LEU A 72 2.27 14.61 14.78
N ASP A 73 3.11 14.00 15.62
CA ASP A 73 2.80 13.60 17.00
C ASP A 73 1.55 12.69 17.13
N LEU A 74 1.38 11.74 16.21
CA LEU A 74 0.23 10.83 16.19
C LEU A 74 0.37 9.71 17.24
N LYS A 75 -0.76 9.24 17.78
CA LYS A 75 -0.82 8.20 18.83
C LYS A 75 -1.52 6.92 18.41
N GLY A 76 -1.97 6.82 17.15
CA GLY A 76 -2.48 5.56 16.60
C GLY A 76 -1.34 4.60 16.20
N PRO A 77 -1.68 3.37 15.76
CA PRO A 77 -0.71 2.40 15.27
C PRO A 77 0.08 2.93 14.07
N ALA A 78 1.35 2.56 13.97
CA ALA A 78 2.23 2.88 12.84
C ALA A 78 2.85 1.59 12.30
N LEU A 79 2.35 1.11 11.16
CA LEU A 79 2.71 -0.19 10.60
C LEU A 79 3.22 -0.06 9.17
N ALA A 80 4.34 -0.73 8.89
CA ALA A 80 4.78 -1.02 7.54
C ALA A 80 4.50 -2.49 7.24
N VAL A 81 3.89 -2.75 6.08
CA VAL A 81 3.42 -4.07 5.65
C VAL A 81 4.09 -4.43 4.33
N ASP A 82 4.61 -5.65 4.26
CA ASP A 82 5.16 -6.22 3.03
C ASP A 82 4.44 -7.53 2.72
N THR A 83 3.59 -7.47 1.69
CA THR A 83 2.96 -8.61 1.03
C THR A 83 3.22 -8.53 -0.48
N ALA A 84 4.38 -8.00 -0.88
CA ALA A 84 4.72 -7.70 -2.27
C ALA A 84 3.65 -6.81 -2.96
N CYS A 85 3.09 -7.25 -4.09
CA CYS A 85 2.21 -6.45 -4.95
C CYS A 85 0.90 -6.02 -4.26
N SER A 86 0.44 -6.73 -3.22
CA SER A 86 -0.80 -6.41 -2.51
C SER A 86 -0.61 -5.47 -1.31
N SER A 87 0.63 -5.05 -1.01
CA SER A 87 0.98 -4.38 0.25
C SER A 87 0.12 -3.15 0.59
N SER A 88 -0.18 -2.32 -0.40
CA SER A 88 -1.02 -1.13 -0.20
C SER A 88 -2.46 -1.48 0.16
N LEU A 89 -3.05 -2.47 -0.51
CA LEU A 89 -4.42 -2.94 -0.20
C LEU A 89 -4.48 -3.63 1.16
N VAL A 90 -3.45 -4.39 1.55
CA VAL A 90 -3.39 -5.00 2.89
C VAL A 90 -3.22 -3.93 3.96
N ALA A 91 -2.42 -2.88 3.72
CA ALA A 91 -2.33 -1.74 4.62
C ALA A 91 -3.68 -1.02 4.79
N ILE A 92 -4.43 -0.85 3.71
CA ILE A 92 -5.80 -0.32 3.75
C ILE A 92 -6.75 -1.24 4.54
N ASP A 93 -6.69 -2.56 4.33
CA ASP A 93 -7.51 -3.54 5.07
C ASP A 93 -7.29 -3.44 6.59
N ILE A 94 -6.03 -3.39 7.02
CA ILE A 94 -5.68 -3.24 8.44
C ILE A 94 -6.18 -1.89 8.97
N GLY A 95 -6.02 -0.81 8.19
CA GLY A 95 -6.55 0.51 8.53
C GLY A 95 -8.07 0.54 8.69
N CYS A 96 -8.81 -0.10 7.78
CA CYS A 96 -10.26 -0.25 7.86
C CYS A 96 -10.68 -0.99 9.15
N LYS A 97 -10.00 -2.09 9.48
CA LYS A 97 -10.26 -2.85 10.73
C LYS A 97 -10.00 -2.01 11.98
N SER A 98 -8.91 -1.23 11.99
CA SER A 98 -8.59 -0.33 13.10
C SER A 98 -9.67 0.75 13.32
N LEU A 99 -10.18 1.34 12.22
CA LEU A 99 -11.31 2.27 12.26
C LEU A 99 -12.58 1.60 12.78
N GLN A 100 -12.90 0.40 12.28
CA GLN A 100 -14.12 -0.34 12.66
C GLN A 100 -14.11 -0.76 14.14
N HIS A 101 -12.96 -1.12 14.69
CA HIS A 101 -12.81 -1.47 16.10
C HIS A 101 -12.64 -0.26 17.03
N GLY A 102 -12.58 0.97 16.50
CA GLY A 102 -12.41 2.18 17.31
C GLY A 102 -11.01 2.32 17.91
N GLU A 103 -10.02 1.61 17.38
CA GLU A 103 -8.61 1.78 17.75
C GLU A 103 -8.05 3.10 17.24
N THR A 104 -8.52 3.54 16.06
CA THR A 104 -8.19 4.82 15.43
C THR A 104 -9.45 5.58 15.01
N ASP A 105 -9.33 6.90 14.90
CA ASP A 105 -10.41 7.79 14.44
C ASP A 105 -10.15 8.35 13.03
N LEU A 106 -8.88 8.32 12.62
CA LEU A 106 -8.38 8.75 11.33
C LEU A 106 -7.27 7.78 10.92
N VAL A 107 -7.20 7.45 9.63
CA VAL A 107 -6.14 6.60 9.09
C VAL A 107 -5.50 7.26 7.88
N ILE A 108 -4.17 7.32 7.91
CA ILE A 108 -3.33 7.56 6.74
C ILE A 108 -2.89 6.18 6.23
N ALA A 109 -3.37 5.78 5.05
CA ALA A 109 -2.99 4.49 4.46
C ALA A 109 -2.49 4.66 3.03
N GLY A 110 -1.61 3.77 2.58
CA GLY A 110 -1.08 3.88 1.23
C GLY A 110 0.01 2.87 0.90
N GLY A 111 0.76 3.18 -0.15
CA GLY A 111 1.95 2.43 -0.50
C GLY A 111 2.98 3.26 -1.25
N VAL A 112 4.22 2.77 -1.23
CA VAL A 112 5.36 3.40 -1.89
C VAL A 112 6.27 2.34 -2.48
N THR A 113 6.81 2.63 -3.67
CA THR A 113 7.85 1.83 -4.31
C THR A 113 8.76 2.76 -5.10
N ILE A 114 10.05 2.75 -4.76
CA ILE A 114 11.11 3.49 -5.45
C ILE A 114 12.32 2.57 -5.57
N PHE A 115 12.83 2.41 -6.78
CA PHE A 115 14.02 1.65 -7.15
C PHE A 115 15.21 2.62 -7.30
N THR A 116 16.10 2.62 -6.33
CA THR A 116 17.29 3.50 -6.38
C THR A 116 18.49 2.84 -7.04
N THR A 117 18.42 1.52 -7.28
CA THR A 117 19.44 0.75 -7.97
C THR A 117 18.84 -0.24 -8.97
N SER A 118 19.70 -0.93 -9.70
CA SER A 118 19.31 -2.01 -10.63
C SER A 118 18.92 -3.34 -9.97
N ASP A 119 18.92 -3.40 -8.63
CA ASP A 119 18.91 -4.67 -7.89
C ASP A 119 17.59 -5.42 -7.98
N PHE A 120 16.48 -4.73 -8.26
CA PHE A 120 15.22 -5.39 -8.59
C PHE A 120 15.22 -5.93 -10.03
N TYR A 121 15.74 -5.15 -10.98
CA TYR A 121 15.66 -5.46 -12.41
C TYR A 121 16.46 -6.71 -12.80
N LYS A 122 17.70 -6.84 -12.30
CA LYS A 122 18.60 -7.96 -12.63
C LYS A 122 18.02 -9.35 -12.28
N PRO A 123 17.61 -9.63 -11.04
CA PRO A 123 17.04 -10.92 -10.67
C PRO A 123 15.67 -11.15 -11.30
N SER A 124 14.80 -10.13 -11.38
CA SER A 124 13.46 -10.26 -11.98
C SER A 124 13.54 -10.58 -13.48
N SER A 125 14.50 -9.98 -14.19
CA SER A 125 14.78 -10.34 -15.59
C SER A 125 15.26 -11.78 -15.74
N ARG A 126 16.19 -12.24 -14.87
CA ARG A 126 16.66 -13.64 -14.86
C ARG A 126 15.56 -14.64 -14.51
N ALA A 127 14.58 -14.23 -13.70
CA ALA A 127 13.41 -15.02 -13.36
C ALA A 127 12.35 -15.05 -14.47
N GLY A 128 12.55 -14.33 -15.59
CA GLY A 128 11.59 -14.28 -16.69
C GLY A 128 10.33 -13.48 -16.38
N MET A 129 10.37 -12.60 -15.37
CA MET A 129 9.20 -11.84 -14.90
C MET A 129 8.95 -10.58 -15.73
N LEU A 130 10.01 -10.01 -16.32
CA LEU A 130 9.96 -8.71 -16.98
C LEU A 130 9.65 -8.84 -18.47
N SER A 131 8.77 -7.99 -18.98
CA SER A 131 8.48 -7.89 -20.41
C SER A 131 9.73 -7.45 -21.19
N PRO A 132 10.23 -8.24 -22.16
CA PRO A 132 11.34 -7.84 -23.02
C PRO A 132 10.97 -6.68 -23.96
N THR A 133 9.68 -6.46 -24.20
CA THR A 133 9.17 -5.36 -25.04
C THR A 133 8.83 -4.11 -24.26
N GLY A 134 8.95 -4.15 -22.92
CA GLY A 134 8.79 -3.00 -22.05
C GLY A 134 7.34 -2.52 -21.95
N GLN A 135 6.36 -3.42 -22.05
CA GLN A 135 4.94 -3.11 -21.90
C GLN A 135 4.20 -4.19 -21.09
N CYS A 136 3.26 -3.79 -20.24
CA CYS A 136 2.31 -4.72 -19.64
C CYS A 136 1.14 -4.93 -20.62
N TYR A 137 1.14 -6.04 -21.35
CA TYR A 137 0.08 -6.38 -22.30
C TYR A 137 -1.10 -7.09 -21.61
N THR A 138 -1.76 -6.38 -20.70
CA THR A 138 -2.87 -6.91 -19.89
C THR A 138 -4.01 -7.45 -20.75
N PHE A 139 -4.33 -8.75 -20.57
CA PHE A 139 -5.35 -9.50 -21.33
C PHE A 139 -5.12 -9.64 -22.83
N ASP A 140 -3.93 -9.29 -23.33
CA ASP A 140 -3.59 -9.42 -24.75
C ASP A 140 -2.70 -10.64 -24.97
N LYS A 141 -2.83 -11.28 -26.13
CA LYS A 141 -2.01 -12.45 -26.54
C LYS A 141 -0.50 -12.18 -26.58
N ARG A 142 -0.10 -10.90 -26.56
CA ARG A 142 1.29 -10.43 -26.52
C ARG A 142 1.89 -10.43 -25.11
N ALA A 143 1.10 -10.72 -24.06
CA ALA A 143 1.56 -10.85 -22.69
C ALA A 143 2.88 -11.63 -22.60
N ASP A 144 3.93 -10.93 -22.18
CA ASP A 144 5.31 -11.43 -22.15
C ASP A 144 6.05 -11.04 -20.85
N GLY A 145 5.31 -10.58 -19.83
CA GLY A 145 5.84 -10.14 -18.54
C GLY A 145 5.31 -8.76 -18.13
N PHE A 146 5.74 -8.28 -16.97
CA PHE A 146 5.38 -6.94 -16.49
C PHE A 146 6.55 -5.95 -16.61
N VAL A 147 6.25 -4.67 -16.45
CA VAL A 147 7.25 -3.60 -16.34
C VAL A 147 7.19 -3.00 -14.94
N PRO A 148 8.31 -2.95 -14.19
CA PRO A 148 8.32 -2.36 -12.87
C PRO A 148 8.02 -0.86 -12.96
N GLY A 149 7.08 -0.39 -12.14
CA GLY A 149 6.76 1.03 -11.99
C GLY A 149 7.17 1.54 -10.61
N GLU A 150 7.44 2.84 -10.52
CA GLU A 150 7.65 3.54 -9.27
C GLU A 150 6.43 4.41 -8.96
N GLY A 151 6.11 4.57 -7.67
CA GLY A 151 4.96 5.38 -7.29
C GLY A 151 4.76 5.50 -5.79
N VAL A 152 4.00 6.54 -5.43
CA VAL A 152 3.53 6.80 -4.07
C VAL A 152 2.05 7.13 -4.12
N GLY A 153 1.25 6.43 -3.33
CA GLY A 153 -0.18 6.67 -3.19
C GLY A 153 -0.57 6.70 -1.73
N VAL A 154 -1.38 7.69 -1.33
CA VAL A 154 -1.89 7.83 0.03
C VAL A 154 -3.36 8.20 -0.02
N VAL A 155 -4.15 7.56 0.85
CA VAL A 155 -5.56 7.86 1.08
C VAL A 155 -5.79 8.17 2.56
N ILE A 156 -6.69 9.11 2.82
CA ILE A 156 -7.18 9.42 4.16
C ILE A 156 -8.52 8.71 4.37
N MET A 157 -8.64 7.98 5.47
CA MET A 157 -9.82 7.18 5.76
C MET A 157 -10.38 7.51 7.15
N LYS A 158 -11.72 7.57 7.23
CA LYS A 158 -12.51 7.71 8.45
C LYS A 158 -13.68 6.74 8.39
N ARG A 159 -14.32 6.50 9.53
CA ARG A 159 -15.65 5.89 9.54
C ARG A 159 -16.62 6.83 8.83
N LEU A 160 -17.50 6.29 7.98
CA LEU A 160 -18.45 7.09 7.19
C LEU A 160 -19.27 8.06 8.05
N GLN A 161 -19.75 7.60 9.20
CA GLN A 161 -20.51 8.42 10.14
C GLN A 161 -19.71 9.61 10.69
N ASP A 162 -18.40 9.43 10.91
CA ASP A 162 -17.54 10.50 11.42
C ASP A 162 -17.22 11.50 10.31
N ALA A 163 -16.99 11.02 9.09
CA ALA A 163 -16.82 11.88 7.92
C ALA A 163 -18.06 12.75 7.67
N GLN A 164 -19.26 12.16 7.76
CA GLN A 164 -20.52 12.88 7.62
C GLN A 164 -20.74 13.89 8.75
N ARG A 165 -20.45 13.51 10.01
CA ARG A 165 -20.56 14.39 11.18
C ARG A 165 -19.65 15.62 11.05
N ASP A 166 -18.42 15.40 10.58
CA ASP A 166 -17.40 16.43 10.49
C ASP A 166 -17.51 17.26 9.19
N GLY A 167 -18.38 16.86 8.27
CA GLY A 167 -18.63 17.56 7.01
C GLY A 167 -17.53 17.37 5.97
N ASP A 168 -16.80 16.25 6.04
CA ASP A 168 -15.69 15.95 5.14
C ASP A 168 -16.18 15.64 3.72
N GLN A 169 -15.35 15.98 2.73
CA GLN A 169 -15.55 15.56 1.35
C GLN A 169 -15.31 14.04 1.22
N ILE A 170 -16.32 13.28 0.82
CA ILE A 170 -16.23 11.81 0.68
C ILE A 170 -16.05 11.46 -0.81
N TYR A 171 -14.84 11.02 -1.19
CA TYR A 171 -14.57 10.55 -2.56
C TYR A 171 -15.16 9.18 -2.87
N GLY A 172 -15.30 8.33 -1.86
CA GLY A 172 -15.81 6.98 -2.02
C GLY A 172 -15.97 6.28 -0.69
N VAL A 173 -16.65 5.13 -0.72
CA VAL A 173 -16.90 4.30 0.45
C VAL A 173 -16.33 2.91 0.20
N ILE A 174 -15.43 2.46 1.07
CA ILE A 174 -14.94 1.07 1.07
C ILE A 174 -16.06 0.20 1.64
N LYS A 175 -16.83 -0.44 0.76
CA LYS A 175 -17.96 -1.31 1.13
C LYS A 175 -17.50 -2.62 1.78
N GLY A 176 -16.33 -3.10 1.37
CA GLY A 176 -15.72 -4.32 1.89
C GLY A 176 -14.30 -4.45 1.37
N ILE A 177 -13.43 -5.02 2.19
CA ILE A 177 -12.06 -5.40 1.83
C ILE A 177 -11.71 -6.69 2.56
N LEU A 178 -10.89 -7.52 1.91
CA LEU A 178 -10.49 -8.83 2.39
C LEU A 178 -9.14 -9.25 1.79
N SER A 179 -8.43 -10.11 2.50
CA SER A 179 -7.17 -10.73 2.05
C SER A 179 -7.20 -12.22 2.39
N ASN A 180 -6.56 -13.06 1.55
CA ASN A 180 -6.31 -14.47 1.80
C ASN A 180 -4.95 -14.89 1.23
N GLN A 181 -4.68 -16.20 1.15
CA GLN A 181 -3.44 -16.75 0.61
C GLN A 181 -3.74 -17.87 -0.39
N ASP A 182 -2.84 -17.98 -1.38
CA ASP A 182 -2.95 -19.01 -2.41
C ASP A 182 -2.69 -20.42 -1.86
N GLY A 183 -1.89 -20.52 -0.78
CA GLY A 183 -1.55 -21.79 -0.16
C GLY A 183 -0.54 -22.56 -1.01
N THR A 184 -0.79 -23.86 -1.20
CA THR A 184 0.08 -24.71 -2.02
C THR A 184 -0.37 -24.67 -3.49
N THR A 185 0.44 -24.09 -4.36
CA THR A 185 0.23 -24.02 -5.82
C THR A 185 1.41 -24.67 -6.57
N ASN A 186 1.42 -24.59 -7.91
CA ASN A 186 2.48 -25.15 -8.77
C ASN A 186 3.81 -24.36 -8.71
N GLY A 187 4.17 -23.85 -7.54
CA GLY A 187 5.32 -23.01 -7.28
C GLY A 187 4.94 -21.88 -6.31
N ILE A 188 5.86 -21.48 -5.42
CA ILE A 188 5.56 -20.49 -4.36
C ILE A 188 5.04 -19.13 -4.88
N THR A 189 5.27 -18.82 -6.16
CA THR A 189 4.84 -17.60 -6.83
C THR A 189 3.69 -17.81 -7.82
N ALA A 190 3.23 -19.05 -8.02
CA ALA A 190 2.19 -19.35 -9.00
C ALA A 190 0.80 -18.97 -8.45
N PRO A 191 -0.02 -18.21 -9.20
CA PRO A 191 -1.33 -17.75 -8.73
C PRO A 191 -2.34 -18.89 -8.60
N SER A 192 -3.30 -18.76 -7.68
CA SER A 192 -4.42 -19.71 -7.53
C SER A 192 -5.76 -19.09 -7.94
N VAL A 193 -6.30 -19.54 -9.08
CA VAL A 193 -7.65 -19.16 -9.54
C VAL A 193 -8.72 -19.51 -8.49
N ILE A 194 -8.55 -20.63 -7.80
CA ILE A 194 -9.49 -21.07 -6.76
C ILE A 194 -9.45 -20.12 -5.57
N SER A 195 -8.25 -19.71 -5.14
CA SER A 195 -8.08 -18.82 -3.98
C SER A 195 -8.59 -17.41 -4.28
N GLN A 196 -8.36 -16.89 -5.49
CA GLN A 196 -8.93 -15.62 -5.94
C GLN A 196 -10.46 -15.65 -5.99
N LYS A 197 -11.05 -16.70 -6.62
CA LYS A 197 -12.51 -16.88 -6.64
C LYS A 197 -13.10 -16.96 -5.23
N ASN A 198 -12.44 -17.69 -4.32
CA ASN A 198 -12.89 -17.81 -2.94
C ASN A 198 -12.83 -16.48 -2.20
N LEU A 199 -11.78 -15.69 -2.41
CA LEU A 199 -11.64 -14.34 -1.84
C LEU A 199 -12.81 -13.45 -2.25
N GLU A 200 -13.11 -13.38 -3.54
CA GLU A 200 -14.20 -12.57 -4.08
C GLU A 200 -15.57 -13.05 -3.59
N THR A 201 -15.82 -14.37 -3.64
CA THR A 201 -17.08 -14.95 -3.17
C THR A 201 -17.30 -14.71 -1.67
N GLU A 202 -16.24 -14.82 -0.86
CA GLU A 202 -16.30 -14.51 0.55
C GLU A 202 -16.55 -13.02 0.79
N LEU A 203 -15.86 -12.14 0.07
CA LEU A 203 -16.05 -10.69 0.12
C LEU A 203 -17.50 -10.32 -0.15
N TYR A 204 -18.08 -10.84 -1.24
CA TYR A 204 -19.46 -10.56 -1.61
C TYR A 204 -20.44 -11.03 -0.55
N ARG A 205 -20.27 -12.24 -0.03
CA ARG A 205 -21.12 -12.78 1.05
C ARG A 205 -20.98 -11.97 2.33
N LYS A 206 -19.74 -11.70 2.77
CA LYS A 206 -19.44 -11.05 4.05
C LYS A 206 -19.97 -9.63 4.12
N TYR A 207 -19.89 -8.89 3.02
CA TYR A 207 -20.29 -7.49 2.95
C TYR A 207 -21.63 -7.29 2.21
N ASN A 208 -22.34 -8.38 1.90
CA ASN A 208 -23.62 -8.37 1.19
C ASN A 208 -23.58 -7.53 -0.10
N ILE A 209 -22.56 -7.77 -0.93
CA ILE A 209 -22.36 -7.11 -2.23
C ILE A 209 -22.97 -7.99 -3.31
N ASP A 210 -23.87 -7.41 -4.11
CA ASP A 210 -24.39 -8.04 -5.31
C ASP A 210 -23.38 -7.81 -6.47
N PRO A 211 -22.77 -8.87 -7.03
CA PRO A 211 -21.81 -8.71 -8.12
C PRO A 211 -22.44 -8.10 -9.38
N ASP A 212 -23.75 -8.22 -9.59
CA ASP A 212 -24.43 -7.68 -10.78
C ASP A 212 -24.45 -6.14 -10.81
N VAL A 213 -24.19 -5.48 -9.66
CA VAL A 213 -24.13 -4.02 -9.57
C VAL A 213 -22.72 -3.45 -9.79
N ILE A 214 -21.70 -4.31 -9.96
CA ILE A 214 -20.32 -3.89 -10.16
C ILE A 214 -20.15 -3.41 -11.61
N SER A 215 -19.92 -2.10 -11.78
CA SER A 215 -19.78 -1.49 -13.10
C SER A 215 -18.37 -1.53 -13.66
N TYR A 216 -17.35 -1.71 -12.80
CA TYR A 216 -15.94 -1.65 -13.18
C TYR A 216 -15.10 -2.51 -12.25
N VAL A 217 -14.07 -3.15 -12.83
CA VAL A 217 -13.08 -3.93 -12.08
C VAL A 217 -11.68 -3.45 -12.46
N GLU A 218 -10.99 -2.82 -11.51
CA GLU A 218 -9.56 -2.56 -11.62
C GLU A 218 -8.80 -3.85 -11.28
N THR A 219 -8.28 -4.54 -12.29
CA THR A 219 -7.64 -5.86 -12.10
C THR A 219 -6.16 -5.73 -11.73
N HIS A 220 -5.56 -6.77 -11.14
CA HIS A 220 -4.10 -6.82 -10.95
C HIS A 220 -3.33 -6.68 -12.27
N GLY A 221 -3.82 -7.33 -13.33
CA GLY A 221 -3.51 -6.97 -14.71
C GLY A 221 -2.03 -6.99 -15.12
N THR A 222 -1.23 -7.91 -14.61
CA THR A 222 0.25 -7.90 -14.77
C THR A 222 0.76 -8.11 -16.19
N GLY A 223 -0.05 -8.66 -17.11
CA GLY A 223 0.40 -8.95 -18.49
C GLY A 223 1.30 -10.18 -18.60
N THR A 224 1.05 -11.19 -17.73
CA THR A 224 1.81 -12.45 -17.62
C THR A 224 1.01 -13.67 -18.06
#